data_AF-A0A432T4J6-F1
#
_entry.id   AF-A0A432T4J6-F1
#
_cell.length_a   1.000
_cell.length_b   1.000
_cell.length_c   1.000
_cell.angle_alpha   90.00
_cell.angle_beta   90.00
_cell.angle_gamma   90.00
#
_symmetry.space_group_name_H-M   'P 1'
#
loop_
_entity.id
_entity.type
_entity.pdbx_description
1 polymer ?
#
loop_
_entity_poly.entity_id
_entity_poly.type
_entity_poly.pdbx_seq_one_letter_code
_entity_poly.pdbx_strand_id
1 'polypeptide(L)'
;MKYIRTFSTITAATGIGALLSSGLTGCTQQQNQQDQQPQAKGAFVIIEETAPGRYKIKDEFPADETRIVLKRLDSTERVLTKEEMDALVAQEAARIDAGQSNLTRPDAQEQIQQQGGMGLGETILASAAGYMLGAWIGSKLFGNQNYQNNRKAGYKSPQTYSRSKSSFSKPRKSMSARKSGFFGSKKTSGKSGFFKSRGFFGG
;
A
#
# COMPACT_ATOMS: atom_id res chain seq x y z
N MET A 1 -40.29 -1.82 -62.46
CA MET A 1 -38.87 -1.70 -62.09
C MET A 1 -38.74 -0.84 -60.83
N LYS A 2 -37.90 -1.29 -59.87
CA LYS A 2 -37.10 -0.52 -58.89
C LYS A 2 -37.83 0.44 -57.93
N TYR A 3 -38.13 0.08 -56.67
CA TYR A 3 -37.29 -0.02 -55.43
C TYR A 3 -37.10 1.30 -54.64
N ILE A 4 -37.90 1.46 -53.57
CA ILE A 4 -37.65 1.85 -52.15
C ILE A 4 -36.56 2.90 -51.82
N ARG A 5 -36.87 3.89 -50.94
CA ARG A 5 -36.20 4.16 -49.62
C ARG A 5 -36.58 5.50 -48.95
N THR A 6 -37.03 5.44 -47.70
CA THR A 6 -36.36 6.10 -46.55
C THR A 6 -36.86 5.48 -45.23
N PHE A 7 -35.93 5.24 -44.32
CA PHE A 7 -36.00 4.26 -43.23
C PHE A 7 -36.60 4.83 -41.94
N SER A 8 -37.58 4.12 -41.39
CA SER A 8 -37.87 4.04 -39.96
C SER A 8 -37.42 2.67 -39.47
N THR A 9 -36.49 2.60 -38.52
CA THR A 9 -36.25 1.42 -37.65
C THR A 9 -35.19 1.80 -36.59
N ILE A 10 -35.52 1.81 -35.29
CA ILE A 10 -35.61 0.64 -34.40
C ILE A 10 -34.20 0.20 -33.93
N THR A 11 -33.93 0.52 -32.66
CA THR A 11 -33.44 -0.35 -31.59
C THR A 11 -32.97 -1.76 -31.98
N ALA A 12 -31.87 -2.18 -31.34
CA ALA A 12 -31.33 -3.55 -31.26
C ALA A 12 -30.28 -3.96 -32.31
N ALA A 13 -29.02 -3.88 -31.90
CA ALA A 13 -27.97 -4.85 -32.19
C ALA A 13 -26.86 -4.59 -31.15
N THR A 14 -26.68 -5.35 -30.07
CA THR A 14 -26.35 -6.79 -30.01
C THR A 14 -25.55 -7.25 -31.22
N GLY A 15 -24.22 -7.07 -31.14
CA GLY A 15 -23.28 -8.00 -31.75
C GLY A 15 -22.34 -7.44 -32.81
N ILE A 16 -21.09 -7.19 -32.40
CA ILE A 16 -19.87 -7.60 -33.10
C ILE A 16 -18.89 -7.94 -31.96
N GLY A 17 -18.45 -9.17 -31.68
CA GLY A 17 -18.13 -10.25 -32.60
C GLY A 17 -16.63 -10.21 -32.93
N ALA A 18 -15.77 -10.46 -31.94
CA ALA A 18 -14.37 -10.81 -32.17
C ALA A 18 -14.07 -12.11 -31.43
N LEU A 19 -14.26 -13.22 -32.14
CA LEU A 19 -13.72 -14.53 -31.77
C LEU A 19 -12.19 -14.46 -31.85
N LEU A 20 -11.50 -14.57 -30.71
CA LEU A 20 -10.08 -14.91 -30.67
C LEU A 20 -9.91 -16.21 -29.90
N SER A 21 -10.24 -17.31 -30.59
CA SER A 21 -9.98 -18.67 -30.15
C SER A 21 -8.63 -19.13 -30.71
N SER A 22 -7.54 -18.78 -30.03
CA SER A 22 -6.28 -19.51 -30.13
C SER A 22 -5.61 -19.50 -28.77
N GLY A 23 -5.64 -20.68 -28.13
CA GLY A 23 -5.10 -20.85 -26.79
C GLY A 23 -3.59 -20.75 -26.79
N LEU A 24 -3.07 -19.76 -26.06
CA LEU A 24 -1.78 -19.80 -25.38
C LEU A 24 -1.90 -18.91 -24.14
N THR A 25 -1.36 -19.44 -23.05
CA THR A 25 -1.26 -18.89 -21.69
C THR A 25 -1.06 -17.36 -21.60
N GLY A 26 -1.90 -16.69 -20.82
CA GLY A 26 -1.65 -15.31 -20.39
C GLY A 26 -2.92 -14.56 -20.00
N CYS A 27 -3.49 -14.86 -18.82
CA CYS A 27 -4.59 -14.06 -18.27
C CYS A 27 -4.11 -12.63 -17.99
N THR A 28 -4.41 -11.73 -18.91
CA THR A 28 -4.52 -10.30 -18.69
C THR A 28 -5.74 -10.05 -17.81
N GLN A 29 -5.51 -9.99 -16.51
CA GLN A 29 -6.51 -9.49 -15.59
C GLN A 29 -6.59 -7.97 -15.74
N GLN A 30 -7.75 -7.50 -16.21
CA GLN A 30 -8.18 -6.11 -16.12
C GLN A 30 -7.80 -5.54 -14.77
N GLN A 31 -6.84 -4.62 -14.80
CA GLN A 31 -6.37 -3.88 -13.65
C GLN A 31 -7.40 -2.79 -13.36
N ASN A 32 -8.49 -3.19 -12.71
CA ASN A 32 -9.33 -2.27 -11.96
C ASN A 32 -8.50 -1.82 -10.74
N GLN A 33 -7.62 -0.83 -10.94
CA GLN A 33 -7.05 -0.04 -9.84
C GLN A 33 -8.16 0.88 -9.33
N GLN A 34 -9.11 0.30 -8.59
CA GLN A 34 -9.79 1.07 -7.56
C GLN A 34 -8.73 1.34 -6.49
N ASP A 35 -8.18 2.54 -6.53
CA ASP A 35 -7.56 3.19 -5.38
C ASP A 35 -8.51 3.04 -4.18
N GLN A 36 -8.30 1.98 -3.40
CA GLN A 36 -8.90 1.84 -2.09
C GLN A 36 -8.27 2.95 -1.25
N GLN A 37 -8.95 4.10 -1.21
CA GLN A 37 -8.73 5.11 -0.19
C GLN A 37 -8.60 4.37 1.14
N PRO A 38 -7.45 4.46 1.82
CA PRO A 38 -7.30 3.82 3.10
C PRO A 38 -8.33 4.48 4.02
N GLN A 39 -9.35 3.71 4.42
CA GLN A 39 -10.19 4.02 5.57
C GLN A 39 -9.30 4.66 6.62
N ALA A 40 -9.65 5.84 7.15
CA ALA A 40 -8.82 6.63 8.05
C ALA A 40 -8.18 5.75 9.14
N LYS A 41 -6.98 5.26 8.85
CA LYS A 41 -6.18 4.39 9.69
C LYS A 41 -5.12 5.32 10.24
N GLY A 42 -5.13 5.54 11.54
CA GLY A 42 -4.01 6.11 12.27
C GLY A 42 -2.69 5.46 11.85
N ALA A 43 -1.58 6.17 12.04
CA ALA A 43 -0.26 5.62 11.81
C ALA A 43 0.58 5.76 13.09
N PHE A 44 1.12 4.65 13.55
CA PHE A 44 2.21 4.67 14.54
C PHE A 44 3.53 4.74 13.79
N VAL A 45 4.24 5.86 13.91
CA VAL A 45 5.46 6.14 13.16
C VAL A 45 6.62 6.33 14.13
N ILE A 46 7.73 5.63 13.86
CA ILE A 46 8.98 5.77 14.60
C ILE A 46 9.99 6.48 13.70
N ILE A 47 10.35 7.70 14.10
CA ILE A 47 11.32 8.55 13.42
C ILE A 47 12.62 8.53 14.23
N GLU A 48 13.73 8.24 13.57
CA GLU A 48 15.07 8.22 14.18
C GLU A 48 15.90 9.38 13.64
N GLU A 49 16.51 10.14 14.53
CA GLU A 49 17.49 11.16 14.21
C GLU A 49 18.82 10.50 13.83
N THR A 50 19.29 10.81 12.62
CA THR A 50 20.52 10.23 12.05
C THR A 50 21.69 11.22 12.09
N ALA A 51 21.39 12.51 12.06
CA ALA A 51 22.32 13.62 12.23
C ALA A 51 21.55 14.81 12.83
N PRO A 52 22.23 15.83 13.39
CA PRO A 52 21.56 16.96 14.03
C PRO A 52 20.52 17.61 13.10
N GLY A 53 19.24 17.53 13.47
CA GLY A 53 18.13 18.07 12.68
C GLY A 53 17.78 17.27 11.41
N ARG A 54 18.28 16.02 11.29
CA ARG A 54 18.05 15.11 10.17
C ARG A 54 17.48 13.81 10.65
N TYR A 55 16.40 13.39 10.01
CA TYR A 55 15.54 12.33 10.49
C TYR A 55 15.22 11.33 9.38
N LYS A 56 15.12 10.05 9.75
CA LYS A 56 14.66 8.96 8.88
C LYS A 56 13.56 8.14 9.54
N ILE A 57 12.66 7.62 8.72
CA ILE A 57 11.60 6.71 9.17
C ILE A 57 12.25 5.36 9.45
N LYS A 58 12.26 4.95 10.72
CA LYS A 58 12.80 3.66 11.15
C LYS A 58 11.81 2.55 10.89
N ASP A 59 10.57 2.77 11.32
CA ASP A 59 9.45 1.83 11.20
C ASP A 59 8.13 2.60 11.27
N GLU A 60 7.09 2.07 10.63
CA GLU A 60 5.73 2.59 10.73
C GLU A 60 4.69 1.49 10.52
N PHE A 61 3.59 1.59 11.25
CA PHE A 61 2.53 0.59 11.27
C PHE A 61 1.14 1.24 11.31
N PRO A 62 0.11 0.59 10.73
CA PRO A 62 -1.26 1.05 10.86
C PRO A 62 -1.73 0.92 12.31
N ALA A 63 -2.33 1.98 12.84
CA ALA A 63 -2.85 2.11 14.19
C ALA A 63 -4.27 2.73 14.16
N ASP A 64 -4.92 2.80 15.31
CA ASP A 64 -6.20 3.49 15.44
C ASP A 64 -6.01 5.02 15.47
N GLU A 65 -4.93 5.47 16.08
CA GLU A 65 -4.58 6.88 16.22
C GLU A 65 -3.20 7.17 15.61
N THR A 66 -3.00 8.40 15.14
CA THR A 66 -1.69 8.87 14.64
C THR A 66 -0.80 9.23 15.81
N ARG A 67 0.31 8.50 15.95
CA ARG A 67 1.28 8.76 17.01
C ARG A 67 2.69 8.64 16.47
N ILE A 68 3.47 9.68 16.70
CA ILE A 68 4.83 9.79 16.17
C ILE A 68 5.81 9.77 17.34
N VAL A 69 6.71 8.81 17.32
CA VAL A 69 7.80 8.66 18.29
C VAL A 69 9.08 9.16 17.63
N LEU A 70 9.67 10.19 18.23
CA LEU A 70 10.96 10.73 17.86
C LEU A 70 12.05 10.11 18.73
N LYS A 71 12.97 9.38 18.11
CA LYS A 71 14.19 8.87 18.71
C LYS A 71 15.35 9.78 18.34
N ARG A 72 15.94 10.44 19.33
CA ARG A 72 17.07 11.36 19.14
C ARG A 72 18.42 10.64 19.17
N LEU A 73 19.48 11.37 18.80
CA LEU A 73 20.87 10.86 18.81
C LEU A 73 21.35 10.45 20.21
N ASP A 74 20.82 11.07 21.26
CA ASP A 74 21.09 10.75 22.67
C ASP A 74 20.35 9.49 23.16
N SER A 75 19.72 8.74 22.24
CA SER A 75 18.86 7.59 22.53
C SER A 75 17.61 7.90 23.35
N THR A 76 17.26 9.18 23.53
CA THR A 76 15.98 9.56 24.15
C THR A 76 14.84 9.38 23.15
N GLU A 77 13.71 8.88 23.65
CA GLU A 77 12.50 8.69 22.86
C GLU A 77 11.42 9.61 23.40
N ARG A 78 10.83 10.42 22.51
CA ARG A 78 9.78 11.37 22.85
C ARG A 78 8.62 11.23 21.87
N VAL A 79 7.41 11.24 22.39
CA VAL A 79 6.20 11.32 21.58
C VAL A 79 5.92 12.78 21.24
N LEU A 80 5.65 13.06 19.96
CA LEU A 80 5.22 14.39 19.54
C LEU A 80 3.76 14.63 19.93
N THR A 81 3.48 15.84 20.41
CA THR A 81 2.11 16.29 20.68
C THR A 81 1.40 16.64 19.39
N LYS A 82 0.07 16.74 19.43
CA LYS A 82 -0.73 17.05 18.23
C LYS A 82 -0.39 18.43 17.67
N GLU A 83 -0.24 19.40 18.56
CA GLU A 83 0.09 20.78 18.25
C GLU A 83 1.47 20.86 17.58
N GLU A 84 2.44 20.09 18.05
CA GLU A 84 3.78 20.03 17.44
C GLU A 84 3.74 19.38 16.06
N MET A 85 2.99 18.28 15.90
CA MET A 85 2.82 17.64 14.59
C MET A 85 2.18 18.59 13.58
N ASP A 86 1.12 19.29 13.98
CA ASP A 86 0.39 20.23 13.13
C ASP A 86 1.28 21.44 12.78
N ALA A 87 2.03 21.98 13.73
CA ALA A 87 2.96 23.08 13.49
C ALA A 87 4.09 22.70 12.53
N LEU A 88 4.68 21.51 12.69
CA LEU A 88 5.74 21.00 11.81
C LEU A 88 5.23 20.75 10.39
N VAL A 89 4.01 20.20 10.27
CA VAL A 89 3.36 19.98 8.97
C VAL A 89 3.01 21.30 8.31
N ALA A 90 2.47 22.28 9.04
CA ALA A 90 2.16 23.61 8.51
C ALA A 90 3.42 24.34 8.03
N GLN A 91 4.51 24.26 8.79
CA GLN A 91 5.79 24.84 8.39
C GLN A 91 6.32 24.21 7.11
N GLU A 92 6.24 22.88 7.00
CA GLU A 92 6.72 22.17 5.81
C GLU A 92 5.80 22.40 4.60
N ALA A 93 4.50 22.53 4.82
CA ALA A 93 3.54 22.87 3.78
C ALA A 93 3.86 24.22 3.12
N ALA A 94 4.18 25.23 3.92
CA ALA A 94 4.58 26.53 3.40
C ALA A 94 5.84 26.42 2.52
N ARG A 95 6.77 25.52 2.88
CA ARG A 95 7.96 25.23 2.05
C ARG A 95 7.62 24.47 0.78
N ILE A 96 6.65 23.56 0.83
CA ILE A 96 6.13 22.86 -0.35
C ILE A 96 5.48 23.85 -1.31
N ASP A 97 4.66 24.76 -0.80
CA ASP A 97 4.02 25.81 -1.59
C ASP A 97 5.03 26.81 -2.17
N ALA A 98 6.12 27.09 -1.44
CA ALA A 98 7.25 27.87 -1.93
C ALA A 98 8.18 27.09 -2.90
N GLY A 99 7.94 25.79 -3.12
CA GLY A 99 8.79 24.93 -3.97
C GLY A 99 10.18 24.63 -3.39
N GLN A 100 10.38 24.86 -2.09
CA GLN A 100 11.66 24.71 -1.40
C GLN A 100 11.85 23.36 -0.70
N SER A 101 10.76 22.61 -0.50
CA SER A 101 10.76 21.31 0.18
C SER A 101 11.59 20.26 -0.55
N ASN A 102 12.37 19.47 0.18
CA ASN A 102 13.07 18.32 -0.38
C ASN A 102 12.09 17.20 -0.78
N LEU A 103 10.81 17.29 -0.39
CA LEU A 103 9.81 16.32 -0.78
C LEU A 103 9.39 16.46 -2.25
N THR A 104 9.31 17.67 -2.80
CA THR A 104 8.76 17.90 -4.16
C THR A 104 9.80 18.25 -5.21
N ARG A 105 11.02 18.61 -4.79
CA ARG A 105 12.10 19.01 -5.70
C ARG A 105 12.66 17.83 -6.49
N PRO A 106 12.97 18.02 -7.79
CA PRO A 106 13.85 17.10 -8.51
C PRO A 106 15.23 17.09 -7.81
N ASP A 107 15.89 15.94 -7.79
CA ASP A 107 17.24 15.73 -7.21
C ASP A 107 17.36 15.76 -5.67
N ALA A 108 16.26 15.99 -4.97
CA ALA A 108 16.26 15.97 -3.51
C ALA A 108 16.61 14.59 -2.94
N GLN A 109 16.38 13.50 -3.67
CA GLN A 109 16.74 12.15 -3.25
C GLN A 109 18.23 12.00 -2.93
N GLU A 110 19.11 12.61 -3.73
CA GLU A 110 20.55 12.60 -3.49
C GLU A 110 20.89 13.45 -2.28
N GLN A 111 20.28 14.64 -2.18
CA GLN A 111 20.47 15.54 -1.05
C GLN A 111 20.04 14.91 0.28
N ILE A 112 18.93 14.18 0.32
CA ILE A 112 18.43 13.45 1.49
C ILE A 112 19.41 12.34 1.91
N GLN A 113 20.04 11.67 0.94
CA GLN A 113 21.05 10.64 1.22
C GLN A 113 22.34 11.27 1.74
N GLN A 114 22.84 12.32 1.09
CA GLN A 114 24.06 13.04 1.46
C GLN A 114 23.94 13.72 2.84
N GLN A 115 22.79 14.32 3.13
CA GLN A 115 22.53 14.99 4.41
C GLN A 115 22.14 14.00 5.52
N GLY A 116 22.09 12.70 5.22
CA GLY A 116 21.80 11.65 6.19
C GLY A 116 20.33 11.52 6.58
N GLY A 117 19.42 12.36 6.07
CA GLY A 117 17.98 12.31 6.34
C GLY A 117 17.24 13.56 5.88
N MET A 118 15.93 13.58 6.13
CA MET A 118 15.04 14.70 5.84
C MET A 118 14.82 15.54 7.11
N GLY A 119 14.26 16.75 6.98
CA GLY A 119 13.79 17.52 8.12
C GLY A 119 12.61 16.82 8.83
N LEU A 120 12.33 17.16 10.09
CA LEU A 120 11.30 16.47 10.88
C LEU A 120 9.91 16.56 10.22
N GLY A 121 9.51 17.75 9.75
CA GLY A 121 8.24 17.95 9.03
C GLY A 121 8.19 17.17 7.71
N GLU A 122 9.30 17.14 6.97
CA GLU A 122 9.43 16.35 5.74
C GLU A 122 9.28 14.84 6.03
N THR A 123 9.88 14.35 7.11
CA THR A 123 9.79 12.96 7.54
C THR A 123 8.39 12.58 8.02
N ILE A 124 7.71 13.49 8.72
CA ILE A 124 6.30 13.31 9.09
C ILE A 124 5.43 13.23 7.84
N LEU A 125 5.59 14.15 6.89
CA LEU A 125 4.82 14.17 5.64
C LEU A 125 5.13 12.98 4.73
N ALA A 126 6.38 12.54 4.66
CA ALA A 126 6.81 11.34 3.95
C ALA A 126 6.29 10.05 4.60
N SER A 127 5.94 10.07 5.89
CA SER A 127 5.39 8.91 6.58
C SER A 127 3.92 8.70 6.26
N ALA A 128 3.36 7.58 6.71
CA ALA A 128 1.92 7.34 6.64
C ALA A 128 1.11 8.40 7.42
N ALA A 129 1.68 9.01 8.47
CA ALA A 129 1.03 10.10 9.19
C ALA A 129 0.81 11.34 8.31
N GLY A 130 1.67 11.55 7.31
CA GLY A 130 1.56 12.65 6.36
C GLY A 130 0.25 12.64 5.59
N TYR A 131 -0.29 11.46 5.27
CA TYR A 131 -1.59 11.36 4.58
C TYR A 131 -2.74 11.92 5.44
N MET A 132 -2.65 11.76 6.76
CA MET A 132 -3.68 12.24 7.69
C MET A 132 -3.49 13.70 8.06
N LEU A 133 -2.26 14.09 8.43
CA LEU A 133 -1.94 15.44 8.87
C LEU A 133 -1.86 16.43 7.69
N GLY A 134 -1.37 15.95 6.55
CA GLY A 134 -1.22 16.69 5.31
C GLY A 134 -2.36 16.47 4.33
N ALA A 135 -3.53 15.97 4.76
CA ALA A 135 -4.68 15.76 3.88
C ALA A 135 -5.04 17.03 3.07
N TRP A 136 -4.85 18.21 3.67
CA TRP A 136 -5.04 19.51 3.04
C TRP A 136 -3.97 19.88 1.99
N ILE A 137 -2.75 19.34 2.10
CA ILE A 137 -1.63 19.49 1.13
C ILE A 137 -1.65 18.35 0.10
N GLY A 138 -2.46 17.31 0.33
CA GLY A 138 -2.30 16.01 -0.28
C GLY A 138 -2.42 16.00 -1.81
N SER A 139 -3.25 16.86 -2.39
CA SER A 139 -3.38 16.95 -3.86
C SER A 139 -2.09 17.42 -4.53
N LYS A 140 -1.36 18.36 -3.91
CA LYS A 140 -0.09 18.89 -4.42
C LYS A 140 1.08 17.97 -4.13
N LEU A 141 1.06 17.32 -2.96
CA LEU A 141 2.17 16.50 -2.49
C LEU A 141 2.08 15.06 -3.01
N PHE A 142 0.96 14.38 -2.79
CA PHE A 142 0.82 12.94 -3.06
C PHE A 142 0.60 12.60 -4.53
N GLY A 143 0.11 13.56 -5.32
CA GLY A 143 0.02 13.44 -6.78
C GLY A 143 1.35 13.68 -7.51
N ASN A 144 2.39 14.13 -6.82
CA ASN A 144 3.68 14.47 -7.43
C ASN A 144 4.59 13.23 -7.55
N GLN A 145 5.12 12.99 -8.74
CA GLN A 145 6.05 11.89 -9.00
C GLN A 145 7.36 12.02 -8.21
N ASN A 146 7.87 13.24 -8.06
CA ASN A 146 9.09 13.52 -7.28
C ASN A 146 8.89 13.14 -5.81
N TYR A 147 7.72 13.45 -5.26
CA TYR A 147 7.37 13.05 -3.89
C TYR A 147 7.46 11.55 -3.68
N GLN A 148 6.89 10.75 -4.59
CA GLN A 148 6.93 9.29 -4.47
C GLN A 148 8.36 8.73 -4.57
N ASN A 149 9.27 9.41 -5.26
CA ASN A 149 10.67 9.04 -5.35
C ASN A 149 11.44 9.49 -4.09
N ASN A 150 11.31 10.75 -3.70
CA ASN A 150 11.99 11.36 -2.55
C ASN A 150 11.56 10.73 -1.23
N ARG A 151 10.27 10.39 -1.10
CA ARG A 151 9.71 9.68 0.06
C ARG A 151 10.49 8.41 0.39
N LYS A 152 10.91 7.64 -0.62
CA LYS A 152 11.66 6.38 -0.43
C LYS A 152 13.02 6.62 0.24
N ALA A 153 13.68 7.73 -0.06
CA ALA A 153 14.97 8.10 0.55
C ALA A 153 14.83 8.54 2.01
N GLY A 154 13.62 8.92 2.43
CA GLY A 154 13.28 9.23 3.81
C GLY A 154 13.26 8.04 4.77
N TYR A 155 13.23 6.81 4.24
CA TYR A 155 13.24 5.60 5.06
C TYR A 155 14.66 5.16 5.38
N LYS A 156 14.85 4.57 6.56
CA LYS A 156 16.15 4.02 6.97
C LYS A 156 16.61 2.89 6.05
N SER A 157 15.67 2.11 5.50
CA SER A 157 15.97 1.03 4.56
C SER A 157 14.86 0.85 3.52
N PRO A 158 15.19 0.36 2.31
CA PRO A 158 14.19 -0.03 1.31
C PRO A 158 13.20 -1.08 1.83
N GLN A 159 13.65 -1.96 2.73
CA GLN A 159 12.83 -2.98 3.37
C GLN A 159 11.77 -2.34 4.28
N THR A 160 12.13 -1.32 5.06
CA THR A 160 11.18 -0.57 5.89
C THR A 160 10.08 0.05 5.03
N TYR A 161 10.45 0.68 3.91
CA TYR A 161 9.48 1.26 2.98
C TYR A 161 8.51 0.20 2.41
N SER A 162 9.04 -0.93 1.95
CA SER A 162 8.22 -2.04 1.43
C SER A 162 7.29 -2.61 2.50
N ARG A 163 7.80 -2.80 3.72
CA ARG A 163 7.02 -3.27 4.88
C ARG A 163 5.89 -2.31 5.21
N SER A 164 6.16 -1.01 5.24
CA SER A 164 5.14 0.02 5.42
C SER A 164 4.06 -0.09 4.33
N LYS A 165 4.44 0.01 3.05
CA LYS A 165 3.49 -0.05 1.94
C LYS A 165 2.61 -1.31 2.01
N SER A 166 3.20 -2.45 2.37
CA SER A 166 2.48 -3.72 2.53
C SER A 166 1.55 -3.76 3.76
N SER A 167 1.87 -3.01 4.81
CA SER A 167 1.08 -2.97 6.05
C SER A 167 -0.14 -2.07 5.91
N PHE A 168 0.01 -0.95 5.19
CA PHE A 168 -1.11 -0.03 4.92
C PHE A 168 -2.04 -0.52 3.80
N SER A 169 -1.54 -1.28 2.81
CA SER A 169 -2.37 -1.86 1.75
C SER A 169 -3.17 -3.09 2.17
N LYS A 170 -2.82 -3.74 3.28
CA LYS A 170 -3.59 -4.87 3.80
C LYS A 170 -4.86 -4.35 4.49
N PRO A 171 -6.06 -4.79 4.07
CA PRO A 171 -7.25 -4.59 4.89
C PRO A 171 -7.01 -5.28 6.24
N ARG A 172 -7.37 -4.63 7.36
CA ARG A 172 -7.37 -5.29 8.67
C ARG A 172 -8.25 -6.51 8.51
N LYS A 173 -7.67 -7.72 8.52
CA LYS A 173 -8.49 -8.93 8.64
C LYS A 173 -9.24 -8.74 9.94
N SER A 174 -10.56 -8.54 9.86
CA SER A 174 -11.38 -8.78 11.04
C SER A 174 -11.00 -10.17 11.52
N MET A 175 -10.74 -10.33 12.81
CA MET A 175 -10.64 -11.67 13.38
C MET A 175 -12.04 -12.30 13.35
N SER A 176 -12.58 -12.56 12.16
CA SER A 176 -13.51 -13.64 11.96
C SER A 176 -12.69 -14.91 12.19
N ALA A 177 -12.72 -15.37 13.44
CA ALA A 177 -12.33 -16.72 13.77
C ALA A 177 -12.99 -17.69 12.79
N ARG A 178 -12.24 -18.20 11.80
CA ARG A 178 -12.45 -19.51 11.16
C ARG A 178 -11.44 -19.78 10.03
N LYS A 179 -10.61 -20.80 10.30
CA LYS A 179 -10.50 -22.02 9.49
C LYS A 179 -9.98 -21.89 8.05
N SER A 180 -8.70 -22.25 7.85
CA SER A 180 -8.29 -23.44 7.07
C SER A 180 -6.87 -23.32 6.48
N GLY A 181 -6.07 -24.37 6.70
CA GLY A 181 -5.10 -24.85 5.70
C GLY A 181 -3.65 -24.38 5.84
N PHE A 182 -2.83 -25.14 6.57
CA PHE A 182 -1.50 -25.59 6.10
C PHE A 182 -0.90 -26.69 7.02
N PHE A 183 -1.57 -27.82 7.17
CA PHE A 183 -0.88 -29.06 7.56
C PHE A 183 -1.24 -30.14 6.54
N GLY A 184 -0.20 -30.65 5.90
CA GLY A 184 -0.26 -31.33 4.63
C GLY A 184 -1.04 -32.64 4.65
N SER A 185 -1.86 -32.80 3.62
CA SER A 185 -2.36 -34.09 3.15
C SER A 185 -1.19 -34.98 2.70
N LYS A 186 -0.66 -35.82 3.59
CA LYS A 186 -0.01 -37.07 3.17
C LYS A 186 -1.05 -38.18 3.21
N LYS A 187 -1.55 -38.56 2.03
CA LYS A 187 -2.27 -39.83 1.86
C LYS A 187 -1.26 -40.98 2.02
N THR A 188 -1.23 -41.59 3.21
CA THR A 188 -0.71 -42.95 3.38
C THR A 188 -1.87 -43.92 3.25
N SER A 189 -1.79 -44.75 2.21
CA SER A 189 -2.68 -45.88 1.95
C SER A 189 -2.53 -46.95 3.05
N GLY A 190 -3.34 -46.84 4.09
CA GLY A 190 -3.55 -47.90 5.08
C GLY A 190 -4.56 -48.91 4.54
N LYS A 191 -4.07 -50.08 4.13
CA LYS A 191 -4.89 -51.23 3.69
C LYS A 191 -5.35 -51.98 4.95
N SER A 192 -6.47 -51.58 5.54
CA SER A 192 -7.10 -52.29 6.67
C SER A 192 -8.01 -53.40 6.15
N GLY A 193 -7.81 -54.60 6.70
CA GLY A 193 -8.48 -55.84 6.32
C GLY A 193 -10.00 -55.78 6.39
N PHE A 194 -10.63 -56.28 5.33
CA PHE A 194 -12.05 -56.57 5.29
C PHE A 194 -12.23 -58.08 5.48
N PHE A 195 -12.59 -58.46 6.69
CA PHE A 195 -13.13 -59.79 6.97
C PHE A 195 -14.40 -59.98 6.12
N LYS A 196 -14.38 -60.93 5.19
CA LYS A 196 -15.60 -61.47 4.59
C LYS A 196 -15.53 -62.98 4.58
N SER A 197 -16.32 -63.54 5.49
CA SER A 197 -16.67 -64.96 5.59
C SER A 197 -16.99 -65.53 4.21
N ARG A 198 -16.22 -66.54 3.79
CA ARG A 198 -16.45 -67.28 2.56
C ARG A 198 -17.00 -68.65 2.95
N GLY A 199 -18.32 -68.76 2.90
CA GLY A 199 -19.04 -70.02 2.94
C GLY A 199 -20.14 -69.97 1.90
N PHE A 200 -19.94 -70.64 0.76
CA PHE A 200 -21.01 -71.33 0.04
C PHE A 200 -20.43 -72.26 -1.06
N PHE A 201 -21.16 -73.35 -1.24
CA PHE A 201 -20.97 -74.56 -2.05
C PHE A 201 -20.80 -74.36 -3.56
N GLY A 202 -20.16 -75.37 -4.19
CA GLY A 202 -20.81 -76.17 -5.23
C GLY A 202 -20.46 -75.87 -6.70
N GLY A 203 -20.03 -76.93 -7.42
CA GLY A 203 -19.96 -76.98 -8.88
C GLY A 203 -18.61 -77.36 -9.41
#